data_AF-A0A925R739-F1
#
_entry.id   AF-A0A925R739-F1
#
_cell.length_a   1.000
_cell.length_b   1.000
_cell.length_c   1.000
_cell.angle_alpha   90.00
_cell.angle_beta   90.00
_cell.angle_gamma   90.00
#
_symmetry.space_group_name_H-M   'P 1'
#
loop_
_entity.id
_entity.type
_entity.pdbx_description
1 polymer ?
#
loop_
_entity_poly.entity_id
_entity_poly.type
_entity_poly.pdbx_seq_one_letter_code
_entity_poly.pdbx_strand_id
1 'polypeptide(L)'
;MKQLIMLIFLITLPVTAFALEQSFTQQGLKATIKLSPEKLETQSMVQLSLALSKDGASLTDRNVTLEVYERNSDQPIITRPVDLLDTEYVDSWKFEKAGDYRVVIKIADHQKSDEIIQYEVNASIVDAGGEHGDHGFFAHHFSGKGKWGWWGTGVMVLMMVPMMILVL
;
A
#
# COMPACT_ATOMS: atom_id res chain seq x y z
N MET A 1 48.32 -34.70 8.68
CA MET A 1 47.39 -34.59 7.54
C MET A 1 46.02 -34.27 8.12
N LYS A 2 45.62 -33.00 8.14
CA LYS A 2 44.70 -32.36 7.16
C LYS A 2 43.43 -33.19 6.95
N GLN A 3 42.28 -32.66 7.39
CA GLN A 3 41.00 -32.50 6.67
C GLN A 3 39.92 -32.15 7.72
N LEU A 4 39.71 -30.86 7.99
CA LEU A 4 38.73 -29.96 7.36
C LEU A 4 37.35 -30.09 8.02
N ILE A 5 37.13 -29.25 9.04
CA ILE A 5 35.83 -28.91 9.61
C ILE A 5 35.02 -28.21 8.52
N MET A 6 33.99 -28.87 8.00
CA MET A 6 33.04 -28.24 7.09
C MET A 6 31.81 -27.80 7.89
N LEU A 7 31.90 -26.57 8.42
CA LEU A 7 30.82 -25.87 9.08
C LEU A 7 29.90 -25.29 8.00
N ILE A 8 28.79 -25.95 7.70
CA ILE A 8 27.75 -25.40 6.81
C ILE A 8 26.92 -24.43 7.63
N PHE A 9 27.30 -23.15 7.58
CA PHE A 9 26.42 -22.06 7.99
C PHE A 9 25.29 -21.95 6.94
N LEU A 10 24.14 -22.55 7.26
CA LEU A 10 22.90 -22.28 6.54
C LEU A 10 22.44 -20.88 6.96
N ILE A 11 22.89 -19.85 6.25
CA ILE A 11 22.32 -18.50 6.38
C ILE A 11 20.98 -18.56 5.65
N THR A 12 19.90 -18.86 6.37
CA THR A 12 18.55 -18.61 5.89
C THR A 12 18.36 -17.11 5.82
N LEU A 13 18.64 -16.52 4.65
CA LEU A 13 18.25 -15.15 4.40
C LEU A 13 16.72 -15.09 4.57
N PRO A 14 16.18 -14.22 5.44
CA PRO A 14 14.75 -13.97 5.44
C PRO A 14 14.42 -13.49 4.03
N VAL A 15 13.56 -14.23 3.33
CA VAL A 15 12.95 -13.76 2.09
C VAL A 15 12.12 -12.56 2.52
N THR A 16 12.69 -11.36 2.36
CA THR A 16 11.96 -10.13 2.56
C THR A 16 10.92 -10.08 1.46
N ALA A 17 9.71 -10.54 1.77
CA ALA A 17 8.53 -10.20 0.99
C ALA A 17 8.49 -8.66 0.99
N PHE A 18 8.76 -8.06 -0.16
CA PHE A 18 8.73 -6.62 -0.30
C PHE A 18 7.28 -6.18 -0.09
N ALA A 19 6.98 -5.57 1.06
CA ALA A 19 5.70 -4.91 1.27
C ALA A 19 5.63 -3.71 0.32
N LEU A 20 4.46 -3.47 -0.27
CA LEU A 20 4.23 -2.26 -1.06
C LEU A 20 4.17 -1.07 -0.10
N GLU A 21 5.28 -0.36 0.05
CA GLU A 21 5.38 0.86 0.85
C GLU A 21 5.23 2.09 -0.04
N GLN A 22 4.31 2.97 0.31
CA GLN A 22 4.05 4.21 -0.40
C GLN A 22 3.85 5.35 0.55
N SER A 23 4.23 6.56 0.15
CA SER A 23 3.93 7.75 0.94
C SER A 23 3.36 8.86 0.08
N PHE A 24 2.44 9.61 0.65
CA PHE A 24 1.86 10.80 0.03
C PHE A 24 1.82 11.94 1.03
N THR A 25 1.79 13.18 0.53
CA THR A 25 1.72 14.38 1.36
C THR A 25 0.64 15.31 0.83
N GLN A 26 -0.30 15.67 1.70
CA GLN A 26 -1.39 16.59 1.39
C GLN A 26 -1.60 17.53 2.58
N GLN A 27 -1.58 18.84 2.32
CA GLN A 27 -1.79 19.88 3.35
C GLN A 27 -0.86 19.73 4.58
N GLY A 28 0.39 19.30 4.37
CA GLY A 28 1.38 19.08 5.42
C GLY A 28 1.23 17.76 6.19
N LEU A 29 0.14 17.02 5.97
CA LEU A 29 0.00 15.65 6.44
C LEU A 29 0.73 14.71 5.48
N LYS A 30 1.70 13.97 5.99
CA LYS A 30 2.34 12.85 5.31
C LYS A 30 1.76 11.54 5.82
N ALA A 31 1.29 10.72 4.91
CA ALA A 31 0.83 9.36 5.19
C ALA A 31 1.75 8.37 4.49
N THR A 32 2.22 7.36 5.22
CA THR A 32 3.01 6.24 4.71
C THR A 32 2.20 4.97 4.89
N ILE A 33 1.88 4.29 3.80
CA ILE A 33 1.03 3.10 3.76
C ILE A 33 1.85 1.91 3.30
N LYS A 34 1.70 0.81 4.01
CA LYS A 34 2.31 -0.48 3.71
C LYS A 34 1.22 -1.51 3.56
N LEU A 35 1.18 -2.16 2.41
CA LEU A 35 0.30 -3.30 2.14
C LEU A 35 1.16 -4.54 1.91
N SER A 36 0.77 -5.65 2.53
CA SER A 36 1.39 -6.96 2.30
C SER A 36 0.33 -8.06 2.28
N PRO A 37 0.55 -9.17 1.57
CA PRO A 37 1.64 -9.43 0.63
C PRO A 37 1.53 -8.63 -0.68
N GLU A 38 2.62 -8.58 -1.46
CA GLU A 38 2.65 -7.92 -2.79
C GLU A 38 1.76 -8.63 -3.82
N LYS A 39 1.73 -9.97 -3.75
CA LYS A 39 0.86 -10.81 -4.57
C LYS A 39 -0.39 -11.14 -3.78
N LEU A 40 -1.55 -10.84 -4.36
CA LEU A 40 -2.82 -11.08 -3.72
C LEU A 40 -3.55 -12.25 -4.39
N GLU A 41 -3.68 -13.33 -3.62
CA GLU A 41 -4.50 -14.48 -3.97
C GLU A 41 -5.73 -14.53 -3.07
N THR A 42 -6.77 -15.24 -3.50
CA THR A 42 -7.92 -15.52 -2.64
C THR A 42 -7.48 -16.18 -1.34
N GLN A 43 -8.18 -15.87 -0.25
CA GLN A 43 -7.91 -16.35 1.11
C GLN A 43 -6.57 -15.92 1.74
N SER A 44 -5.70 -15.22 1.01
CA SER A 44 -4.48 -14.63 1.55
C SER A 44 -4.82 -13.49 2.51
N MET A 45 -4.11 -13.45 3.63
CA MET A 45 -4.25 -12.37 4.61
C MET A 45 -3.53 -11.13 4.10
N VAL A 46 -4.28 -10.06 3.88
CA VAL A 46 -3.76 -8.73 3.62
C VAL A 46 -3.55 -8.02 4.94
N GLN A 47 -2.39 -7.38 5.09
CA GLN A 47 -2.05 -6.54 6.23
C GLN A 47 -1.82 -5.11 5.75
N LEU A 48 -2.47 -4.18 6.43
CA LEU A 48 -2.28 -2.74 6.30
C LEU A 48 -1.48 -2.24 7.50
N SER A 49 -0.46 -1.44 7.24
CA SER A 49 0.16 -0.52 8.20
C SER A 49 0.15 0.88 7.61
N LEU A 50 -0.35 1.85 8.38
CA LEU A 50 -0.43 3.26 8.01
C LEU A 50 0.22 4.10 9.10
N ALA A 51 1.32 4.77 8.77
CA ALA A 51 1.93 5.78 9.62
C ALA A 51 1.53 7.18 9.14
N LEU A 52 1.05 8.03 10.04
CA LEU A 52 0.74 9.42 9.75
C LEU A 52 1.76 10.32 10.45
N SER A 53 2.16 11.40 9.77
CA SER A 53 3.04 12.41 10.35
C SER A 53 2.68 13.79 9.83
N LYS A 54 2.89 14.82 10.64
CA LYS A 54 2.74 16.23 10.27
C LYS A 54 3.90 17.01 10.84
N ASP A 55 4.55 17.81 10.00
CA ASP A 55 5.72 18.61 10.38
C ASP A 55 6.84 17.78 11.06
N GLY A 56 6.96 16.50 10.68
CA GLY A 56 7.96 15.57 11.21
C GLY A 56 7.56 14.84 12.51
N ALA A 57 6.42 15.18 13.12
CA ALA A 57 5.89 14.48 14.29
C ALA A 57 4.86 13.41 13.87
N SER A 58 4.89 12.24 14.50
CA SER A 58 3.86 11.20 14.31
C SER A 58 2.50 11.70 14.75
N LEU A 59 1.46 11.32 14.01
CA LEU A 59 0.09 11.77 14.23
C LEU A 59 -0.81 10.56 14.47
N THR A 60 -1.36 10.45 15.68
CA THR A 60 -2.14 9.29 16.13
C THR A 60 -3.56 9.66 16.58
N ASP A 61 -3.94 10.92 16.41
CA ASP A 61 -5.22 11.50 16.78
C ASP A 61 -6.15 11.62 15.56
N ARG A 62 -6.17 10.61 14.70
CA ARG A 62 -6.99 10.58 13.49
C ARG A 62 -7.99 9.43 13.53
N ASN A 63 -9.17 9.71 12.99
CA ASN A 63 -10.14 8.68 12.64
C ASN A 63 -9.73 8.09 11.30
N VAL A 64 -9.31 6.82 11.31
CA VAL A 64 -8.96 6.09 10.10
C VAL A 64 -10.03 5.03 9.85
N THR A 65 -10.60 5.02 8.65
CA THR A 65 -11.60 4.04 8.21
C THR A 65 -11.11 3.32 6.96
N LEU A 66 -11.22 2.00 6.97
CA LEU A 66 -10.98 1.14 5.83
C LEU A 66 -12.31 0.83 5.14
N GLU A 67 -12.35 1.04 3.83
CA GLU A 67 -13.43 0.61 2.97
C GLU A 67 -12.88 -0.24 1.82
N VAL A 68 -13.54 -1.36 1.52
CA VAL A 68 -13.19 -2.20 0.37
C VAL A 68 -14.41 -2.36 -0.51
N TYR A 69 -14.24 -2.13 -1.80
CA TYR A 69 -15.27 -2.20 -2.84
C TYR A 69 -14.88 -3.21 -3.89
N GLU A 70 -15.86 -3.88 -4.49
CA GLU A 70 -15.68 -4.55 -5.79
C GLU A 70 -15.70 -3.50 -6.91
N ARG A 71 -14.96 -3.71 -8.01
CA ARG A 71 -14.71 -2.72 -9.10
C ARG A 71 -15.95 -2.03 -9.67
N ASN A 72 -17.13 -2.64 -9.57
CA ASN A 72 -18.40 -2.09 -10.07
C ASN A 72 -19.47 -1.91 -8.99
N SER A 73 -19.07 -1.93 -7.71
CA SER A 73 -19.98 -1.73 -6.60
C SER A 73 -19.82 -0.32 -6.03
N ASP A 74 -20.95 0.38 -5.88
CA ASP A 74 -21.01 1.64 -5.13
C ASP A 74 -21.12 1.41 -3.62
N GLN A 75 -21.40 0.16 -3.20
CA GLN A 75 -21.46 -0.22 -1.80
C GLN A 75 -20.19 -0.98 -1.39
N PRO A 76 -19.58 -0.62 -0.25
CA PRO A 76 -18.42 -1.33 0.25
C PRO A 76 -18.81 -2.71 0.80
N ILE A 77 -17.98 -3.71 0.53
CA ILE A 77 -18.09 -5.05 1.10
C ILE A 77 -17.43 -5.14 2.49
N ILE A 78 -16.50 -4.22 2.79
CA ILE A 78 -15.90 -4.04 4.11
C ILE A 78 -15.97 -2.56 4.44
N THR A 79 -16.44 -2.22 5.64
CA THR A 79 -16.36 -0.86 6.19
C THR A 79 -16.16 -0.96 7.69
N ARG A 80 -15.03 -0.48 8.18
CA ARG A 80 -14.72 -0.49 9.62
C ARG A 80 -13.62 0.51 9.98
N PRO A 81 -13.57 0.96 11.24
CA PRO A 81 -12.42 1.70 11.74
C PRO A 81 -11.15 0.83 11.72
N VAL A 82 -10.01 1.49 11.55
CA VAL A 82 -8.68 0.88 11.63
C VAL A 82 -8.12 1.08 13.03
N ASP A 83 -7.55 0.03 13.61
CA ASP A 83 -7.00 0.07 14.97
C ASP A 83 -5.68 0.83 15.00
N LEU A 84 -5.44 1.61 16.06
CA LEU A 84 -4.16 2.25 16.32
C LEU A 84 -3.33 1.35 17.25
N LEU A 85 -2.14 0.96 16.81
CA LEU A 85 -1.15 0.24 17.61
C LEU A 85 0.15 1.05 17.66
N ASP A 86 0.54 1.47 18.86
CA ASP A 86 1.66 2.38 19.11
C ASP A 86 1.56 3.70 18.33
N THR A 87 2.21 3.77 17.17
CA THR A 87 2.24 4.95 16.28
C THR A 87 1.70 4.67 14.89
N GLU A 88 1.18 3.47 14.64
CA GLU A 88 0.72 3.04 13.33
C GLU A 88 -0.72 2.54 13.39
N TYR A 89 -1.48 2.86 12.36
CA TYR A 89 -2.82 2.33 12.13
C TYR A 89 -2.69 0.99 11.41
N VAL A 90 -3.24 -0.07 11.99
CA VAL A 90 -3.11 -1.44 11.49
C VAL A 90 -4.47 -2.10 11.28
N ASP A 91 -4.61 -2.82 10.18
CA ASP A 91 -5.78 -3.68 9.92
C ASP A 91 -5.33 -4.92 9.14
N SER A 92 -6.14 -5.97 9.17
CA SER A 92 -5.96 -7.14 8.31
C SER A 92 -7.29 -7.71 7.81
N TRP A 93 -7.32 -8.13 6.54
CA TRP A 93 -8.51 -8.72 5.93
C TRP A 93 -8.13 -9.78 4.90
N LYS A 94 -9.14 -10.46 4.36
CA LYS A 94 -9.00 -11.44 3.28
C LYS A 94 -9.96 -11.14 2.15
N PHE A 95 -9.58 -11.53 0.94
CA PHE A 95 -10.47 -11.54 -0.20
C PHE A 95 -11.04 -12.95 -0.39
N GLU A 96 -12.37 -13.06 -0.35
CA GLU A 96 -13.06 -14.35 -0.47
C GLU A 96 -13.10 -14.86 -1.92
N LYS A 97 -13.01 -13.95 -2.90
CA LYS A 97 -13.15 -14.25 -4.33
C LYS A 97 -12.09 -13.52 -5.14
N ALA A 98 -11.73 -14.10 -6.28
CA ALA A 98 -10.89 -13.44 -7.26
C ALA A 98 -11.69 -12.31 -7.95
N GLY A 99 -10.97 -11.30 -8.43
CA GLY A 99 -11.56 -10.15 -9.09
C GLY A 99 -10.83 -8.86 -8.79
N ASP A 100 -11.39 -7.77 -9.30
CA ASP A 100 -10.85 -6.44 -9.10
C ASP A 100 -11.56 -5.72 -7.95
N TYR A 101 -10.76 -5.14 -7.06
CA TYR A 101 -11.20 -4.44 -5.86
C TYR A 101 -10.59 -3.05 -5.79
N ARG A 102 -11.30 -2.17 -5.11
CA ARG A 102 -10.84 -0.84 -4.74
C ARG A 102 -10.81 -0.74 -3.22
N VAL A 103 -9.64 -0.50 -2.67
CA VAL A 103 -9.40 -0.28 -1.25
C VAL A 103 -9.28 1.23 -1.02
N VAL A 104 -10.12 1.77 -0.14
CA VAL A 104 -10.16 3.18 0.21
C VAL A 104 -9.84 3.33 1.68
N ILE A 105 -8.86 4.17 2.01
CA ILE A 105 -8.50 4.54 3.37
C ILE A 105 -8.90 6.01 3.56
N LYS A 106 -9.84 6.25 4.47
CA LYS A 106 -10.30 7.60 4.82
C LYS A 106 -9.64 8.03 6.13
N ILE A 107 -9.02 9.19 6.13
CA ILE A 107 -8.36 9.79 7.28
C ILE A 107 -9.08 11.10 7.59
N ALA A 108 -9.70 11.19 8.75
CA ALA A 108 -10.42 12.37 9.20
C ALA A 108 -9.83 12.91 10.51
N ASP A 109 -9.79 14.24 10.64
CA ASP A 109 -9.50 14.91 11.92
C ASP A 109 -10.71 14.79 12.85
N HIS A 110 -10.51 14.42 14.13
CA HIS A 110 -11.60 14.41 15.12
C HIS A 110 -12.22 15.80 15.33
N GLN A 111 -11.43 16.87 15.16
CA GLN A 111 -11.86 18.25 15.38
C GLN A 111 -12.38 18.92 14.11
N LYS A 112 -12.07 18.36 12.93
CA LYS A 112 -12.47 18.88 11.61
C LYS A 112 -12.91 17.73 10.70
N SER A 113 -14.09 17.19 10.98
CA SER A 113 -14.67 16.06 10.23
C SER A 113 -14.84 16.32 8.73
N ASP A 114 -14.85 17.59 8.31
CA ASP A 114 -15.05 18.00 6.93
C ASP A 114 -13.76 17.91 6.09
N GLU A 115 -12.60 17.83 6.76
CA GLU A 115 -11.28 17.63 6.14
C GLU A 115 -10.96 16.13 6.12
N ILE A 116 -11.61 15.39 5.20
CA ILE A 116 -11.34 13.96 4.96
C ILE A 116 -10.32 13.82 3.83
N ILE A 117 -9.18 13.23 4.15
CA ILE A 117 -8.18 12.80 3.17
C ILE A 117 -8.48 11.35 2.80
N GLN A 118 -8.46 11.07 1.50
CA GLN A 118 -8.76 9.73 0.98
C GLN A 118 -7.59 9.20 0.19
N TYR A 119 -7.22 7.96 0.47
CA TYR A 119 -6.23 7.21 -0.29
C TYR A 119 -6.89 6.00 -0.92
N GLU A 120 -6.65 5.81 -2.22
CA GLU A 120 -7.28 4.77 -3.01
C GLU A 120 -6.24 3.87 -3.67
N VAL A 121 -6.42 2.56 -3.52
CA VAL A 121 -5.61 1.52 -4.15
C VAL A 121 -6.51 0.59 -4.92
N ASN A 122 -6.17 0.32 -6.17
CA ASN A 122 -6.80 -0.75 -6.92
C ASN A 122 -5.98 -2.03 -6.73
N ALA A 123 -6.67 -3.14 -6.49
CA ALA A 123 -6.09 -4.45 -6.26
C ALA A 123 -6.79 -5.48 -7.14
N SER A 124 -6.02 -6.23 -7.92
CA SER A 124 -6.52 -7.39 -8.66
C SER A 124 -6.14 -8.68 -7.91
N ILE A 125 -7.13 -9.50 -7.58
CA ILE A 125 -7.00 -10.74 -6.81
C ILE A 125 -7.18 -11.92 -7.74
N VAL A 126 -6.25 -12.87 -7.69
CA VAL A 126 -6.32 -14.11 -8.48
C VAL A 126 -6.71 -15.30 -7.60
N ASP A 127 -7.21 -16.37 -8.20
CA ASP A 127 -7.54 -17.58 -7.45
C ASP A 127 -6.27 -18.27 -6.93
N ALA A 128 -6.33 -18.74 -5.68
CA ALA A 128 -5.26 -19.52 -5.08
C ALA A 128 -5.02 -20.82 -5.89
N GLY A 129 -3.83 -20.94 -6.50
CA GLY A 129 -3.40 -22.13 -7.24
C GLY A 129 -3.45 -22.04 -8.78
N GLY A 130 -3.69 -20.86 -9.37
CA GLY A 130 -3.55 -20.65 -10.82
C GLY A 130 -2.08 -20.45 -11.25
N GLU A 131 -1.56 -21.28 -12.16
CA GLU A 131 -0.27 -21.05 -12.82
C GLU A 131 -0.34 -19.88 -13.81
N HIS A 132 0.25 -18.72 -13.49
CA HIS A 132 1.21 -17.94 -14.30
C HIS A 132 1.26 -16.44 -13.95
N GLY A 133 2.48 -15.89 -13.96
CA GLY A 133 2.78 -14.50 -14.34
C GLY A 133 3.18 -13.56 -13.20
N ASP A 134 4.48 -13.33 -13.03
CA ASP A 134 5.08 -12.32 -12.13
C ASP A 134 4.77 -10.88 -12.57
N HIS A 135 3.54 -10.41 -12.37
CA HIS A 135 3.17 -9.02 -12.61
C HIS A 135 2.48 -8.43 -11.38
N GLY A 136 3.12 -7.45 -10.74
CA GLY A 136 2.61 -6.77 -9.54
C GLY A 136 1.23 -6.16 -9.73
N PHE A 137 0.40 -6.27 -8.69
CA PHE A 137 -1.07 -6.18 -8.77
C PHE A 137 -1.67 -4.83 -8.33
N PHE A 138 -0.87 -3.90 -7.82
CA PHE A 138 -1.37 -2.65 -7.28
C PHE A 138 -1.14 -1.47 -8.24
N ALA A 139 -2.22 -0.77 -8.59
CA ALA A 139 -2.19 0.45 -9.41
C ALA A 139 -2.91 1.60 -8.69
N HIS A 140 -2.34 2.80 -8.75
CA HIS A 140 -2.72 3.94 -7.92
C HIS A 140 -3.34 5.07 -8.74
N HIS A 141 -4.39 5.70 -8.21
CA HIS A 141 -4.96 6.95 -8.71
C HIS A 141 -5.07 7.96 -7.55
N PHE A 142 -4.47 9.14 -7.71
CA PHE A 142 -4.75 10.29 -6.85
C PHE A 142 -5.86 11.10 -7.51
N SER A 143 -7.08 11.10 -6.96
CA SER A 143 -8.20 11.78 -7.60
C SER A 143 -8.20 13.29 -7.31
N GLY A 144 -7.57 14.05 -8.21
CA GLY A 144 -8.12 15.34 -8.64
C GLY A 144 -9.10 15.07 -9.77
N LYS A 145 -10.39 15.35 -9.58
CA LYS A 145 -11.51 15.22 -10.53
C LYS A 145 -11.11 14.88 -11.99
N GLY A 146 -11.37 13.66 -12.45
CA GLY A 146 -11.40 13.40 -13.89
C GLY A 146 -11.10 11.96 -14.31
N LYS A 147 -12.12 11.32 -14.90
CA LYS A 147 -12.10 10.23 -15.90
C LYS A 147 -11.03 9.12 -15.78
N TRP A 148 -11.57 7.92 -15.56
CA TRP A 148 -11.01 6.59 -15.82
C TRP A 148 -10.23 6.52 -17.14
N GLY A 149 -8.91 6.37 -17.05
CA GLY A 149 -8.01 6.05 -18.16
C GLY A 149 -7.19 4.82 -17.76
N TRP A 150 -7.21 3.81 -18.62
CA TRP A 150 -6.65 2.48 -18.37
C TRP A 150 -5.30 2.35 -19.07
N TRP A 151 -4.18 2.18 -18.36
CA TRP A 151 -2.90 1.64 -18.88
C TRP A 151 -2.16 1.02 -17.68
N GLY A 152 -1.70 -0.22 -17.68
CA GLY A 152 -0.83 -0.82 -18.69
C GLY A 152 0.62 -0.59 -18.26
N THR A 153 1.24 -1.65 -17.75
CA THR A 153 2.68 -1.92 -17.51
C THR A 153 3.67 -0.86 -18.00
N GLY A 154 4.57 -0.36 -17.13
CA GLY A 154 5.65 0.51 -17.59
C GLY A 154 6.65 0.96 -16.53
N VAL A 155 7.86 0.40 -16.62
CA VAL A 155 9.12 0.88 -16.05
C VAL A 155 9.22 2.42 -16.13
N MET A 156 9.49 3.09 -15.00
CA MET A 156 10.19 4.38 -15.04
C MET A 156 11.43 4.34 -14.15
N VAL A 157 12.54 4.14 -14.85
CA VAL A 157 13.88 4.60 -14.46
C VAL A 157 13.77 6.07 -14.05
N LEU A 158 14.02 6.38 -12.77
CA LEU A 158 14.35 7.73 -12.35
C LEU A 158 15.79 8.02 -12.79
N MET A 159 15.94 8.63 -13.96
CA MET A 159 17.12 9.41 -14.29
C MET A 159 16.74 10.89 -14.34
N MET A 160 17.69 11.70 -13.85
CA MET A 160 17.82 13.16 -13.88
C MET A 160 17.37 13.89 -12.62
N VAL A 161 18.13 14.83 -12.04
CA VAL A 161 19.40 15.51 -12.39
C VAL A 161 19.81 16.33 -11.14
N PRO A 162 21.09 16.71 -10.98
CA PRO A 162 21.38 18.14 -10.79
C PRO A 162 22.56 18.55 -11.66
N MET A 163 22.80 19.77 -12.13
CA MET A 163 22.19 21.09 -12.09
C MET A 163 23.18 21.96 -12.91
N MET A 164 22.78 23.19 -13.26
CA MET A 164 23.62 24.38 -13.58
C MET A 164 23.37 24.96 -14.97
N ILE A 165 22.44 25.91 -14.99
CA ILE A 165 22.47 27.06 -15.90
C ILE A 165 23.55 28.00 -15.34
N LEU A 166 24.65 28.17 -16.07
CA LEU A 166 25.56 29.30 -15.89
C LEU A 166 25.20 30.35 -16.93
N VAL A 167 24.80 31.51 -16.44
CA VAL A 167 24.67 32.76 -17.19
C VAL A 167 26.07 33.31 -17.45
N LEU A 168 26.39 33.55 -18.72
CA LEU A 168 27.42 34.50 -19.19
C LEU A 168 26.98 35.03 -20.56
#